data_AF-A0A5E8CAS2-F1
#
_entry.id   AF-A0A5E8CAS2-F1
#
_cell.length_a   1.000
_cell.length_b   1.000
_cell.length_c   1.000
_cell.angle_alpha   90.00
_cell.angle_beta   90.00
_cell.angle_gamma   90.00
#
_symmetry.space_group_name_H-M   'P 1'
#
loop_
_entity.id
_entity.type
_entity.pdbx_description
1 polymer ?
#
loop_
_entity_poly.entity_id
_entity_poly.type
_entity_poly.pdbx_seq_one_letter_code
_entity_poly.pdbx_strand_id
1 'polypeptide(L)'
;MPKRTRNETDELGDEHQQQQHPAQAPKIEKLPYIVCDQPPTCCDNPTPLYSLAAYEAHYRQFHAAVCMACDKAFPSAHLLILHVCEQHDPITALRRDRGEAMLGCFVETCEEKFQTEELRKTHLIQVHGYPEVSFPR
;
A
#
# COMPACT_ATOMS: atom_id res chain seq x y z
N MET A 1 -73.38 -45.52 46.81
CA MET A 1 -73.23 -45.92 45.39
C MET A 1 -71.94 -45.32 44.86
N PRO A 2 -71.05 -46.13 44.25
CA PRO A 2 -69.67 -45.77 43.93
C PRO A 2 -69.56 -45.06 42.58
N LYS A 3 -68.42 -44.40 42.35
CA LYS A 3 -67.54 -44.68 41.20
C LYS A 3 -66.16 -44.09 41.49
N ARG A 4 -65.16 -44.97 41.44
CA ARG A 4 -63.70 -44.74 41.37
C ARG A 4 -63.41 -43.84 40.15
N THR A 5 -62.30 -43.11 40.06
CA THR A 5 -60.92 -43.62 39.79
C THR A 5 -59.93 -42.44 39.89
N ARG A 6 -58.76 -42.59 40.55
CA ARG A 6 -57.40 -42.84 39.99
C ARG A 6 -56.79 -41.59 39.29
N ASN A 7 -55.57 -41.10 39.48
CA ASN A 7 -54.33 -41.53 40.15
C ASN A 7 -53.45 -40.30 40.44
N GLU A 8 -52.43 -40.52 41.28
CA GLU A 8 -51.22 -39.71 41.49
C GLU A 8 -50.35 -39.58 40.22
N THR A 9 -49.73 -38.41 40.06
CA THR A 9 -48.32 -38.18 39.65
C THR A 9 -47.98 -36.75 40.10
N ASP A 10 -47.24 -36.54 41.19
CA ASP A 10 -45.78 -36.50 41.28
C ASP A 10 -45.11 -35.39 40.44
N GLU A 11 -44.22 -34.67 41.14
CA GLU A 11 -43.05 -33.93 40.66
C GLU A 11 -43.12 -32.41 40.33
N LEU A 12 -42.40 -31.67 41.20
CA LEU A 12 -41.38 -30.65 40.89
C LEU A 12 -41.89 -29.38 40.15
N GLY A 13 -42.03 -28.22 40.79
CA GLY A 13 -40.94 -27.40 41.32
C GLY A 13 -40.36 -26.54 40.19
N ASP A 14 -40.68 -25.24 40.14
CA ASP A 14 -39.78 -24.28 39.47
C ASP A 14 -40.05 -22.83 39.90
N GLU A 15 -39.10 -22.31 40.67
CA GLU A 15 -39.01 -20.92 41.09
C GLU A 15 -38.61 -20.08 39.88
N HIS A 16 -39.42 -19.08 39.54
CA HIS A 16 -39.15 -18.13 38.48
C HIS A 16 -37.99 -17.20 38.89
N GLN A 17 -36.76 -17.70 38.80
CA GLN A 17 -35.55 -16.90 38.96
C GLN A 17 -35.23 -16.23 37.62
N GLN A 18 -35.61 -14.97 37.48
CA GLN A 18 -35.14 -14.10 36.39
C GLN A 18 -33.62 -13.95 36.50
N GLN A 19 -32.88 -14.79 35.76
CA GLN A 19 -31.46 -14.63 35.55
C GLN A 19 -31.26 -13.48 34.55
N GLN A 20 -30.83 -12.33 35.07
CA GLN A 20 -30.24 -11.28 34.25
C GLN A 20 -28.90 -11.80 33.71
N HIS A 21 -28.89 -12.21 32.44
CA HIS A 21 -27.65 -12.54 31.74
C HIS A 21 -26.87 -11.23 31.53
N PRO A 22 -25.58 -11.13 31.93
CA PRO A 22 -24.78 -9.99 31.56
C PRO A 22 -24.61 -9.97 30.04
N ALA A 23 -24.70 -8.77 29.45
CA ALA A 23 -24.44 -8.55 28.04
C ALA A 23 -23.05 -9.10 27.70
N GLN A 24 -23.00 -10.19 26.93
CA GLN A 24 -21.75 -10.68 26.39
C GLN A 24 -21.21 -9.59 25.47
N ALA A 25 -20.09 -8.98 25.87
CA ALA A 25 -19.31 -8.14 24.97
C ALA A 25 -19.04 -8.96 23.69
N PRO A 26 -19.21 -8.37 22.49
CA PRO A 26 -18.97 -9.10 21.26
C PRO A 26 -17.53 -9.61 21.29
N LYS A 27 -17.37 -10.93 21.17
CA LYS A 27 -16.07 -11.54 20.94
C LYS A 27 -15.59 -10.98 19.61
N ILE A 28 -14.64 -10.03 19.66
CA ILE A 28 -14.00 -9.52 18.45
C ILE A 28 -13.16 -10.67 17.92
N GLU A 29 -13.73 -11.44 17.00
CA GLU A 29 -12.99 -12.43 16.24
C GLU A 29 -11.88 -11.67 15.51
N LYS A 30 -10.62 -11.96 15.88
CA LYS A 30 -9.46 -11.40 15.20
C LYS A 30 -9.51 -11.88 13.75
N LEU A 31 -10.05 -11.03 12.87
CA LEU A 31 -10.02 -11.27 11.43
C LEU A 31 -8.57 -11.53 11.01
N PRO A 32 -8.29 -12.50 10.13
CA PRO A 32 -6.96 -12.66 9.59
C PRO A 32 -6.65 -11.44 8.70
N TYR A 33 -5.79 -10.55 9.16
CA TYR A 33 -5.28 -9.41 8.41
C TYR A 33 -3.78 -9.58 8.15
N ILE A 34 -3.33 -9.07 7.01
CA ILE A 34 -1.92 -8.98 6.63
C ILE A 34 -1.43 -7.61 7.10
N VAL A 35 -0.25 -7.55 7.72
CA VAL A 35 0.38 -6.26 8.07
C VAL A 35 1.52 -6.01 7.10
N CYS A 36 1.51 -4.86 6.44
CA CYS A 36 2.68 -4.36 5.74
C CYS A 36 3.53 -3.52 6.70
N ASP A 37 4.80 -3.86 6.83
CA ASP A 37 5.81 -3.20 7.66
C ASP A 37 7.06 -2.79 6.85
N GLN A 38 6.94 -2.80 5.51
CA GLN A 38 8.06 -2.60 4.61
C GLN A 38 8.48 -1.11 4.52
N PRO A 39 9.78 -0.81 4.46
CA PRO A 39 10.25 0.54 4.17
C PRO A 39 9.93 0.92 2.71
N PRO A 40 9.82 2.22 2.39
CA PRO A 40 10.04 3.38 3.25
C PRO A 40 8.78 3.88 3.94
N THR A 41 7.59 3.41 3.52
CA THR A 41 6.32 4.01 3.92
C THR A 41 5.64 3.32 5.08
N CYS A 42 5.95 2.05 5.36
CA CYS A 42 5.24 1.24 6.36
C CYS A 42 6.11 0.78 7.54
N CYS A 43 7.42 1.07 7.54
CA CYS A 43 8.30 0.71 8.65
C CYS A 43 7.96 1.46 9.96
N ASP A 44 7.59 2.75 9.85
CA ASP A 44 7.23 3.57 11.02
C ASP A 44 5.72 3.55 11.32
N ASN A 45 4.89 3.23 10.32
CA ASN A 45 3.45 3.14 10.44
C ASN A 45 2.90 1.90 9.70
N PRO A 46 2.96 0.72 10.33
CA PRO A 46 2.53 -0.53 9.69
C PRO A 46 1.06 -0.48 9.28
N THR A 47 0.77 -0.88 8.05
CA THR A 47 -0.57 -0.79 7.47
C THR A 47 -1.27 -2.15 7.49
N PRO A 48 -2.39 -2.31 8.23
CA PRO A 48 -3.19 -3.52 8.22
C PRO A 48 -4.05 -3.60 6.95
N LEU A 49 -4.08 -4.78 6.32
CA LEU A 49 -4.72 -5.05 5.04
C LEU A 49 -5.57 -6.32 5.17
N TYR A 50 -6.82 -6.23 4.74
CA TYR A 50 -7.83 -7.26 5.04
C TYR A 50 -8.05 -8.28 3.91
N SER A 51 -7.20 -8.27 2.89
CA SER A 51 -7.18 -9.27 1.83
C SER A 51 -5.84 -9.28 1.11
N LEU A 52 -5.53 -10.39 0.42
CA LEU A 52 -4.34 -10.47 -0.43
C LEU A 52 -4.37 -9.42 -1.55
N ALA A 53 -5.54 -9.22 -2.19
CA ALA A 53 -5.70 -8.22 -3.25
C ALA A 53 -5.44 -6.79 -2.75
N ALA A 54 -5.87 -6.46 -1.52
CA ALA A 54 -5.56 -5.17 -0.89
C ALA A 54 -4.05 -5.01 -0.66
N TYR A 55 -3.38 -6.08 -0.21
CA TYR A 55 -1.93 -6.08 -0.03
C TYR A 55 -1.17 -5.90 -1.34
N GLU A 56 -1.56 -6.60 -2.41
CA GLU A 56 -0.93 -6.43 -3.73
C GLU A 56 -1.09 -5.01 -4.28
N ALA A 57 -2.28 -4.42 -4.16
CA ALA A 57 -2.53 -3.05 -4.60
C ALA A 57 -1.69 -2.04 -3.79
N HIS A 58 -1.65 -2.22 -2.47
CA HIS A 58 -0.80 -1.43 -1.58
C HIS A 58 0.68 -1.55 -1.95
N TYR A 59 1.18 -2.77 -2.14
CA TYR A 59 2.56 -3.02 -2.53
C TYR A 59 2.90 -2.35 -3.87
N ARG A 60 2.05 -2.49 -4.89
CA ARG A 60 2.25 -1.85 -6.20
C ARG A 60 2.32 -0.32 -6.10
N GLN A 61 1.52 0.27 -5.21
CA GLN A 61 1.46 1.72 -5.06
C GLN A 61 2.62 2.31 -4.28
N PHE A 62 3.11 1.62 -3.24
CA PHE A 62 4.06 2.22 -2.28
C PHE A 62 5.45 1.57 -2.26
N HIS A 63 5.57 0.32 -2.71
CA HIS A 63 6.77 -0.49 -2.49
C HIS A 63 7.37 -1.05 -3.79
N ALA A 64 6.58 -1.19 -4.86
CA ALA A 64 7.05 -1.81 -6.11
C ALA A 64 8.11 -0.99 -6.86
N ALA A 65 8.12 0.34 -6.69
CA ALA A 65 9.05 1.24 -7.35
C ALA A 65 9.86 2.07 -6.33
N VAL A 66 10.57 1.38 -5.43
CA VAL A 66 11.45 2.00 -4.42
C VAL A 66 12.92 1.81 -4.79
N CYS A 67 13.71 2.87 -4.66
CA CYS A 67 15.17 2.80 -4.82
C CYS A 67 15.81 2.21 -3.57
N MET A 68 16.47 1.05 -3.70
CA MET A 68 17.15 0.38 -2.58
C MET A 68 18.38 1.14 -2.04
N ALA A 69 18.89 2.12 -2.78
CA ALA A 69 20.07 2.88 -2.37
C ALA A 69 19.73 4.11 -1.51
N CYS A 70 18.53 4.67 -1.65
CA CYS A 70 18.14 5.91 -0.97
C CYS A 70 16.69 5.92 -0.45
N ASP A 71 15.99 4.78 -0.54
CA ASP A 71 14.63 4.56 -0.04
C ASP A 71 13.57 5.53 -0.59
N LYS A 72 13.83 6.15 -1.75
CA LYS A 72 12.84 6.99 -2.45
C LYS A 72 11.85 6.11 -3.22
N ALA A 73 10.56 6.36 -3.01
CA ALA A 73 9.47 5.74 -3.77
C ALA A 73 9.13 6.57 -5.03
N PHE A 74 8.82 5.88 -6.13
CA PHE A 74 8.53 6.47 -7.43
C PHE A 74 7.14 6.03 -7.95
N PRO A 75 6.45 6.87 -8.74
CA PRO A 75 5.14 6.52 -9.30
C PRO A 75 5.17 5.39 -10.35
N SER A 76 6.29 5.16 -11.01
CA SER A 76 6.45 4.10 -12.01
C SER A 76 7.84 3.48 -12.00
N ALA A 77 7.96 2.27 -12.54
CA ALA A 77 9.23 1.58 -12.68
C ALA A 77 10.21 2.33 -13.59
N HIS A 78 9.73 2.99 -14.64
CA HIS A 78 10.57 3.80 -15.53
C HIS A 78 11.26 4.93 -14.78
N LEU A 79 10.52 5.67 -13.96
CA LEU A 79 11.08 6.77 -13.16
C LEU A 79 12.11 6.27 -12.14
N LEU A 80 11.86 5.10 -11.54
CA LEU A 80 12.84 4.45 -10.68
C LEU A 80 14.12 4.10 -11.45
N ILE A 81 14.00 3.50 -12.63
CA ILE A 81 15.16 3.12 -13.47
C ILE A 81 15.96 4.37 -13.85
N LEU A 82 15.30 5.43 -14.32
CA LEU A 82 15.95 6.70 -14.61
C LEU A 82 16.68 7.25 -13.38
N HIS A 83 16.03 7.25 -12.21
CA HIS A 83 16.66 7.70 -10.98
C HIS A 83 17.92 6.90 -10.64
N VAL A 84 17.85 5.56 -10.68
CA VAL A 84 19.01 4.70 -10.39
C VAL A 84 20.15 4.99 -11.36
N CYS A 85 19.85 5.07 -12.67
CA CYS A 85 20.84 5.39 -13.69
C CYS A 85 21.42 6.81 -13.52
N GLU A 86 20.61 7.80 -13.18
CA GLU A 86 21.04 9.20 -13.15
C GLU A 86 21.72 9.62 -11.84
N GLN A 87 21.41 8.96 -10.72
CA GLN A 87 21.84 9.34 -9.37
C GLN A 87 22.73 8.31 -8.68
N HIS A 88 22.63 7.03 -9.05
CA HIS A 88 23.33 5.93 -8.37
C HIS A 88 24.28 5.14 -9.27
N ASP A 89 24.25 5.34 -10.58
CA ASP A 89 25.21 4.71 -11.49
C ASP A 89 26.50 5.56 -11.61
N PRO A 90 27.65 5.08 -11.09
CA PRO A 90 28.91 5.81 -11.20
C PRO A 90 29.38 5.95 -12.67
N ILE A 91 28.97 5.05 -13.57
CA ILE A 91 29.30 5.14 -14.99
C ILE A 91 28.58 6.34 -15.62
N THR A 92 27.36 6.63 -15.19
CA THR A 92 26.61 7.79 -15.66
C THR A 92 27.29 9.10 -15.31
N ALA A 93 27.88 9.21 -14.12
CA ALA A 93 28.67 10.39 -13.74
C ALA A 93 29.86 10.59 -14.70
N LEU A 94 30.62 9.53 -14.97
CA LEU A 94 31.76 9.57 -15.89
C LEU A 94 31.35 9.94 -17.33
N ARG A 95 30.21 9.43 -17.80
CA ARG A 95 29.68 9.78 -19.13
C ARG A 95 29.21 11.23 -19.19
N ARG A 96 28.60 11.74 -18.12
CA ARG A 96 28.21 13.16 -18.02
C ARG A 96 29.44 14.07 -18.07
N ASP A 97 30.53 13.72 -17.39
CA ASP A 97 31.79 14.48 -17.43
C ASP A 97 32.40 14.54 -18.85
N ARG A 98 32.08 13.56 -19.69
CA ARG A 98 32.46 13.51 -21.12
C ARG A 98 31.48 14.26 -22.04
N GLY A 99 30.42 14.87 -21.49
CA GLY A 99 29.40 15.59 -22.24
C GLY A 99 28.33 14.70 -22.90
N GLU A 100 28.22 13.44 -22.50
CA GLU A 100 27.18 12.53 -23.02
C GLU A 100 25.80 12.86 -22.41
N ALA A 101 24.75 12.73 -23.22
CA ALA A 101 23.37 12.94 -22.77
C ALA A 101 22.87 11.71 -22.00
N MET A 102 22.81 11.84 -20.67
CA MET A 102 22.46 10.74 -19.76
C MET A 102 21.10 10.88 -19.09
N LEU A 103 20.46 12.05 -19.17
CA LEU A 103 19.16 12.28 -18.54
C LEU A 103 18.04 11.84 -19.48
N GLY A 104 17.27 10.81 -19.12
CA GLY A 104 16.19 10.31 -19.95
C GLY A 104 14.90 11.13 -19.80
N CYS A 105 14.04 11.10 -20.82
CA CYS A 105 12.69 11.65 -20.72
C CYS A 105 11.84 10.87 -19.71
N PHE A 106 11.02 11.56 -18.92
CA PHE A 106 10.13 10.95 -17.93
C PHE A 106 8.94 10.20 -18.54
N VAL A 107 8.65 10.41 -19.83
CA VAL A 107 7.60 9.69 -20.53
C VAL A 107 8.16 8.36 -21.04
N GLU A 108 7.57 7.23 -20.62
CA GLU A 108 8.09 5.87 -20.88
C GLU A 108 8.18 5.53 -22.39
N THR A 109 7.35 6.16 -23.21
CA THR A 109 7.34 5.98 -24.67
C THR A 109 8.30 6.92 -25.42
N CYS A 110 9.04 7.77 -24.70
CA CYS A 110 9.97 8.74 -25.27
C CYS A 110 11.42 8.32 -24.99
N GLU A 111 12.20 8.14 -26.05
CA GLU A 111 13.59 7.67 -25.96
C GLU A 111 14.62 8.81 -25.93
N GLU A 112 14.16 10.07 -25.94
CA GLU A 112 15.01 11.25 -25.95
C GLU A 112 15.83 11.38 -24.66
N LYS A 113 17.09 11.81 -24.82
CA LYS A 113 18.05 12.02 -23.72
C LYS A 113 18.64 13.41 -23.77
N PHE A 114 18.97 13.93 -22.59
CA PHE A 114 19.41 15.30 -22.40
C PHE A 114 20.72 15.37 -21.60
N GLN A 115 21.50 16.40 -21.87
CA GLN A 115 22.73 16.69 -21.11
C GLN A 115 22.42 17.38 -19.78
N THR A 116 21.41 18.25 -19.76
CA THR A 116 21.03 19.03 -18.57
C THR A 116 19.55 18.90 -18.24
N GLU A 117 19.19 19.14 -16.99
CA GLU A 117 17.80 19.05 -16.54
C GLU A 117 16.92 20.13 -17.18
N GLU A 118 17.48 21.30 -17.50
CA GLU A 118 16.79 22.40 -18.18
C GLU A 118 16.36 22.01 -19.60
N LEU A 119 17.22 21.30 -20.33
CA LEU A 119 16.88 20.77 -21.66
C LEU A 119 15.77 19.73 -21.56
N ARG A 120 15.87 18.80 -20.60
CA ARG A 120 14.81 17.82 -20.34
C ARG A 120 13.49 18.49 -19.99
N LYS A 121 13.50 19.50 -19.11
CA LYS A 121 12.31 20.26 -18.72
C LYS A 121 11.68 20.95 -19.93
N THR A 122 12.49 21.60 -20.75
CA THR A 122 12.03 22.29 -21.97
C THR A 122 11.36 21.30 -22.92
N HIS A 123 11.98 20.13 -23.14
CA HIS A 123 11.39 19.07 -23.96
C HIS A 123 10.05 18.58 -23.40
N LEU A 124 9.95 18.33 -22.09
CA LEU A 124 8.70 17.89 -21.47
C LEU A 124 7.57 18.91 -21.65
N ILE A 125 7.88 20.21 -21.58
CA ILE A 125 6.89 21.27 -21.80
C ILE A 125 6.49 21.35 -23.28
N GLN A 126 7.48 21.41 -24.19
CA GLN A 126 7.24 21.68 -25.61
C GLN A 126 6.69 20.47 -26.38
N VAL A 127 7.15 19.26 -26.06
CA VAL A 127 6.81 18.03 -26.78
C VAL A 127 5.68 17.27 -26.08
N HIS A 128 5.71 17.22 -24.75
CA HIS A 128 4.72 16.47 -23.96
C HIS A 128 3.68 17.34 -23.26
N GLY A 129 3.74 18.67 -23.43
CA GLY A 129 2.72 19.59 -22.89
C GLY A 129 2.70 19.68 -21.36
N TYR A 130 3.79 19.35 -20.68
CA TYR A 130 3.84 19.46 -19.23
C TYR A 130 3.63 20.91 -18.77
N PRO A 131 2.88 21.16 -17.67
CA PRO A 131 2.73 22.50 -17.13
C PRO A 131 4.07 23.07 -16.66
N GLU A 132 4.35 24.35 -16.92
CA GLU A 132 5.61 24.99 -16.51
C GLU A 132 5.86 24.95 -14.98
N VAL A 133 4.77 24.92 -14.21
CA VAL A 133 4.75 24.90 -12.73
C VAL A 133 4.86 23.49 -12.12
N SER A 134 4.87 22.42 -12.92
CA SER A 134 4.69 21.04 -12.44
C SER A 134 5.95 20.31 -11.97
N PHE A 135 7.10 20.99 -11.90
CA PHE A 135 8.37 20.36 -11.52
C PHE A 135 8.71 20.67 -10.05
N PRO A 136 8.43 19.77 -9.09
CA PRO A 136 8.94 19.89 -7.74
C PRO A 136 10.47 19.79 -7.76
N ARG A 137 11.08 20.59 -6.89
CA ARG A 137 12.54 20.72 -6.72
C ARG A 137 13.15 19.51 -6.03
#